data_AF-A0A6G4ZSJ3-F1
#
_entry.id   AF-A0A6G4ZSJ3-F1
#
_cell.length_a   1.000
_cell.length_b   1.000
_cell.length_c   1.000
_cell.angle_alpha   90.00
_cell.angle_beta   90.00
_cell.angle_gamma   90.00
#
_symmetry.space_group_name_H-M   'P 1'
#
loop_
_entity.id
_entity.type
_entity.pdbx_description
1 polymer ?
#
loop_
_entity_poly.entity_id
_entity_poly.type
_entity_poly.pdbx_seq_one_letter_code
_entity_poly.pdbx_strand_id
1 'polypeptide(L)' 'MSDTLVVVSKVKAFVKKKSQMNTSSSAMPALTKVVEEACVKAIEKARSDGRKTVMDRDFE' A
#
# COMPACT_ATOMS: atom_id res chain seq x y z
N MET A 1 -14.62 6.06 -6.31
CA MET A 1 -13.69 6.85 -5.49
C MET A 1 -12.87 5.85 -4.69
N SER A 2 -11.59 5.69 -4.98
CA SER A 2 -10.72 4.82 -4.17
C SER A 2 -10.34 5.58 -2.91
N ASP A 3 -10.68 5.04 -1.75
CA ASP A 3 -10.28 5.63 -0.47
C ASP A 3 -8.77 5.54 -0.29
N THR A 4 -8.18 6.54 0.36
CA THR A 4 -6.74 6.53 0.61
C THR A 4 -6.42 5.51 1.70
N LEU A 5 -5.76 4.41 1.34
CA LEU A 5 -5.43 3.30 2.26
C LEU A 5 -4.24 3.59 3.19
N VAL A 6 -3.54 4.71 2.98
CA VAL A 6 -2.32 5.07 3.72
C VAL A 6 -2.41 6.46 4.33
N VAL A 7 -1.80 6.65 5.50
CA VAL A 7 -1.78 7.96 6.15
C VAL A 7 -0.84 8.90 5.41
N VAL A 8 -1.43 9.86 4.69
CA VAL A 8 -0.72 10.83 3.83
C VAL A 8 0.47 11.48 4.55
N SER A 9 0.28 11.95 5.79
CA SER A 9 1.35 12.63 6.55
C SER A 9 2.56 11.73 6.81
N LYS A 10 2.34 10.43 7.07
CA LYS A 10 3.41 9.45 7.30
C LYS A 10 4.19 9.18 6.02
N VAL A 11 3.51 9.07 4.88
CA VAL A 11 4.15 8.90 3.57
C VAL A 11 5.03 10.10 3.23
N LYS A 12 4.48 11.33 3.35
CA LYS A 12 5.24 12.56 3.08
C LYS A 12 6.47 12.68 3.99
N ALA A 13 6.32 12.37 5.29
CA ALA A 13 7.43 12.37 6.24
C ALA A 13 8.49 11.32 5.91
N PHE A 14 8.09 10.12 5.48
CA PHE A 14 9.00 9.06 5.07
C PHE A 14 9.84 9.48 3.87
N VAL A 15 9.20 9.99 2.80
CA VAL A 15 9.91 10.48 1.60
C VAL A 15 10.88 11.60 1.97
N LYS A 16 10.43 12.59 2.76
CA LYS A 16 11.29 13.70 3.20
C LYS A 16 12.50 13.22 4.00
N LYS A 17 12.31 12.29 4.95
CA LYS A 17 13.39 11.74 5.77
C LYS A 17 14.41 10.96 4.95
N LYS A 18 13.97 10.26 3.90
CA LYS A 18 14.83 9.40 3.08
C LYS A 18 15.57 10.13 1.96
N SER A 19 14.99 11.18 1.40
CA SER A 19 15.53 11.83 0.19
C SER A 19 15.56 13.36 0.22
N GLN A 20 15.12 13.99 1.32
CA GLN A 20 14.88 15.44 1.42
C GLN A 20 13.83 15.99 0.42
N MET A 21 13.15 15.13 -0.35
CA MET A 21 12.12 15.54 -1.30
C MET A 21 10.79 15.85 -0.62
N ASN A 22 10.01 16.75 -1.24
CA ASN A 22 8.61 16.96 -0.91
C ASN A 22 7.75 16.00 -1.76
N THR A 23 6.57 15.62 -1.26
CA THR A 23 5.65 14.72 -1.98
C THR A 23 4.37 15.45 -2.33
N SER A 24 4.02 15.46 -3.62
CA SER A 24 2.76 16.03 -4.10
C SER A 24 1.56 15.27 -3.55
N SER A 25 0.47 15.98 -3.26
CA SER A 25 -0.81 15.35 -2.90
C SER A 25 -1.38 14.51 -4.06
N SER A 26 -1.05 14.86 -5.32
CA SER A 26 -1.45 14.07 -6.50
C SER A 26 -0.77 12.71 -6.60
N ALA A 27 0.27 12.44 -5.79
CA ALA A 27 0.91 11.13 -5.74
C ALA A 27 0.09 10.09 -4.92
N MET A 28 -0.83 10.54 -4.07
CA MET A 28 -1.57 9.64 -3.16
C MET A 28 -2.48 8.65 -3.89
N PRO A 29 -3.25 9.05 -4.94
CA PRO A 29 -4.05 8.09 -5.70
C PRO A 29 -3.21 6.98 -6.35
N ALA A 30 -2.03 7.33 -6.89
CA ALA A 30 -1.12 6.35 -7.48
C ALA A 30 -0.59 5.36 -6.43
N LEU A 31 -0.24 5.87 -5.24
CA LEU A 31 0.20 5.01 -4.13
C LEU A 31 -0.93 4.12 -3.61
N THR A 32 -2.16 4.63 -3.50
CA THR A 32 -3.35 3.84 -3.14
C THR A 32 -3.50 2.64 -4.08
N LYS A 33 -3.38 2.87 -5.40
CA LYS A 33 -3.47 1.80 -6.39
C LYS A 33 -2.41 0.70 -6.18
N VAL A 34 -1.17 1.08 -5.85
CA VAL A 34 -0.10 0.12 -5.54
C VAL A 34 -0.45 -0.73 -4.32
N VAL A 35 -1.02 -0.12 -3.27
CA VAL A 35 -1.45 -0.86 -2.07
C VAL A 35 -2.63 -1.77 -2.38
N GLU A 36 -3.62 -1.32 -3.15
CA GLU A 36 -4.76 -2.14 -3.59
C GLU A 36 -4.29 -3.37 -4.36
N GLU A 37 -3.41 -3.19 -5.35
CA GLU A 37 -2.85 -4.28 -6.15
C GLU A 37 -2.06 -5.29 -5.29
N ALA A 38 -1.26 -4.80 -4.34
CA ALA A 38 -0.53 -5.66 -3.40
C ALA A 38 -1.50 -6.48 -2.52
N CYS A 39 -2.55 -5.84 -1.99
CA CYS A 39 -3.57 -6.51 -1.18
C CYS A 39 -4.34 -7.57 -1.99
N VAL A 40 -4.70 -7.29 -3.25
CA VAL A 40 -5.39 -8.26 -4.11
C VAL A 40 -4.53 -9.51 -4.32
N LYS A 41 -3.25 -9.34 -4.65
CA LYS A 41 -2.31 -10.47 -4.80
C LYS A 41 -2.17 -11.28 -3.51
N ALA A 42 -2.06 -10.59 -2.38
CA ALA A 42 -1.94 -11.24 -1.08
C ALA A 42 -3.23 -12.02 -0.71
N ILE A 43 -4.40 -11.49 -1.04
CA ILE A 43 -5.69 -12.17 -0.87
C ILE A 43 -5.76 -13.43 -1.73
N GLU A 44 -5.30 -13.37 -2.98
CA GLU A 44 -5.28 -14.53 -3.88
C GLU A 44 -4.39 -15.64 -3.35
N LYS A 45 -3.18 -15.30 -2.87
CA LYS A 45 -2.23 -16.25 -2.25
C LYS A 45 -2.79 -16.86 -0.96
N ALA A 46 -3.40 -16.05 -0.10
CA ALA A 46 -4.07 -16.56 1.10
C ALA A 46 -5.23 -17.51 0.75
N ARG A 47 -6.01 -17.18 -0.29
CA ARG A 47 -7.13 -17.98 -0.75
C ARG A 47 -6.68 -19.30 -1.38
N SER A 48 -5.61 -19.30 -2.18
CA SER A 48 -5.06 -20.54 -2.77
C SER A 48 -4.58 -21.52 -1.69
N ASP A 49 -4.12 -20.99 -0.56
CA ASP A 49 -3.71 -21.77 0.61
C ASP A 49 -4.89 -22.20 1.50
N GLY A 50 -6.14 -21.92 1.11
CA GLY A 50 -7.34 -22.26 1.89
C GLY A 50 -7.54 -21.41 3.15
N ARG A 51 -6.82 -20.31 3.29
CA ARG A 51 -6.89 -19.42 4.46
C ARG A 51 -7.92 -18.31 4.26
N LYS A 52 -8.48 -17.83 5.38
CA LYS A 52 -9.34 -16.63 5.45
C LYS A 52 -8.60 -15.40 5.98
N THR A 53 -7.33 -15.56 6.31
CA THR A 53 -6.48 -14.52 6.89
C THR A 53 -5.28 -14.29 5.98
N VAL A 54 -5.14 -13.06 5.50
CA VAL A 54 -3.94 -12.59 4.81
C VAL A 54 -2.83 -12.40 5.85
N MET A 55 -1.66 -12.97 5.59
CA MET A 55 -0.49 -12.94 6.45
C MET A 55 0.64 -12.15 5.76
N ASP A 56 1.67 -11.80 6.52
CA ASP A 56 2.87 -11.12 6.03
C ASP A 56 3.49 -11.80 4.80
N ARG A 57 3.65 -13.13 4.84
CA ARG A 57 4.15 -13.94 3.72
C ARG A 57 3.35 -13.83 2.42
N ASP A 58 2.12 -13.32 2.48
CA ASP A 58 1.28 -13.18 1.29
C ASP A 58 1.66 -11.93 0.46
N PHE A 59 2.42 -11.00 1.04
CA PHE A 59 2.93 -9.80 0.38
C PHE A 59 4.34 -9.97 -0.22
N GLU A 60 4.92 -11.16 -0.11
CA GLU A 60 6.19 -11.57 -0.73
C GLU A 60 6.01 -12.10 -2.15
#